data_AF-A0A5E7QIW0-F1
#
_entry.id   AF-A0A5E7QIW0-F1
#
_cell.length_a   1.000
_cell.length_b   1.000
_cell.length_c   1.000
_cell.angle_alpha   90.00
_cell.angle_beta   90.00
_cell.angle_gamma   90.00
#
_symmetry.space_group_name_H-M   'P 1'
#
loop_
_entity.id
_entity.type
_entity.pdbx_description
1 polymer ?
#
loop_
_entity_poly.entity_id
_entity_poly.type
_entity_poly.pdbx_seq_one_letter_code
_entity_poly.pdbx_strand_id
1 'polypeptide(L)' 'MADRCLAAPDLRQYRYAVFCCSFKIDLGSTPDHALALFADEGMAMRYGAGMWPTTFQVVDLHAVREVGP' A
#
# COMPACT_ATOMS: atom_id res chain seq x y z
N MET A 1 15.64 2.07 -22.69
CA MET A 1 15.51 3.53 -22.58
C MET A 1 14.78 3.80 -21.28
N ALA A 2 15.47 4.34 -20.26
CA ALA A 2 14.77 4.84 -19.08
C ALA A 2 13.91 6.03 -19.53
N ASP A 3 12.61 5.95 -19.26
CA ASP A 3 11.66 7.00 -19.63
C ASP A 3 12.10 8.31 -18.97
N ARG A 4 12.54 9.27 -19.78
CA ARG A 4 13.23 10.51 -19.34
C ARG A 4 12.36 11.44 -18.48
N CYS A 5 11.09 11.09 -18.27
CA CYS A 5 10.14 11.86 -17.47
C CYS A 5 9.85 11.27 -16.10
N LEU A 6 10.39 10.08 -15.77
CA LEU A 6 10.16 9.44 -14.48
C LEU A 6 11.33 9.74 -13.54
N ALA A 7 11.08 10.56 -12.52
CA ALA A 7 12.00 10.68 -11.39
C ALA A 7 12.15 9.31 -10.71
N ALA A 8 13.36 8.98 -10.24
CA ALA A 8 13.55 7.78 -9.43
C ALA A 8 12.62 7.86 -8.21
N PRO A 9 11.75 6.85 -7.99
CA PRO A 9 10.80 6.89 -6.89
C PRO A 9 11.56 6.87 -5.57
N ASP A 10 11.44 7.94 -4.79
CA ASP A 10 11.95 7.96 -3.42
C ASP A 10 10.93 7.27 -2.51
N LEU A 11 11.28 6.08 -2.03
CA LEU A 11 10.45 5.29 -1.14
C LEU A 11 10.06 6.05 0.15
N ARG A 12 10.82 7.06 0.56
CA ARG A 12 10.51 7.91 1.71
C ARG A 12 9.30 8.82 1.50
N GLN A 13 8.91 9.06 0.25
CA GLN A 13 7.75 9.88 -0.08
C GLN A 13 6.45 9.08 0.03
N TYR A 14 6.52 7.75 0.03
CA TYR A 14 5.35 6.89 0.10
C TYR A 14 5.11 6.42 1.53
N ARG A 15 4.20 7.12 2.20
CA ARG A 15 3.88 6.89 3.61
C ARG A 15 2.83 5.81 3.83
N TYR A 16 1.92 5.63 2.88
CA TYR A 16 0.78 4.73 3.01
C TYR A 16 0.91 3.55 2.05
N ALA A 17 0.64 2.35 2.54
CA ALA A 17 0.58 1.14 1.75
C ALA A 17 -0.86 0.61 1.71
N VAL A 18 -1.34 0.25 0.52
CA VAL A 18 -2.62 -0.43 0.34
C VAL A 18 -2.36 -1.92 0.24
N PHE A 19 -3.03 -2.69 1.09
CA PHE A 19 -3.06 -4.14 1.05
C PHE A 19 -4.43 -4.59 0.53
N CYS A 20 -4.41 -5.50 -0.44
CA CYS A 20 -5.58 -6.30 -0.75
C CYS A 20 -5.69 -7.31 0.38
N CYS A 21 -6.69 -7.23 1.24
CA CYS A 21 -6.88 -8.21 2.33
C CYS A 21 -7.47 -9.52 1.76
N SER A 22 -6.92 -10.02 0.66
CA SER A 22 -7.34 -11.24 -0.03
C SER A 22 -7.22 -12.47 0.89
N PHE A 23 -6.29 -12.45 1.85
CA PHE A 23 -6.19 -13.41 2.94
C PHE A 23 -7.53 -13.66 3.66
N LYS A 24 -8.43 -12.66 3.78
CA LYS A 24 -9.76 -12.85 4.41
C LYS A 24 -10.71 -13.76 3.62
N ILE A 25 -10.40 -14.11 2.38
CA ILE A 25 -11.22 -14.96 1.49
C ILE A 25 -10.58 -16.36 1.33
N ASP A 26 -9.58 -16.71 2.15
CA ASP A 26 -8.95 -18.04 2.15
C ASP A 26 -8.31 -18.46 0.80
N LEU A 27 -7.91 -17.47 -0.04
CA LEU A 27 -7.35 -17.74 -1.37
C LEU A 27 -5.81 -17.78 -1.42
N GLY A 28 -5.11 -17.60 -0.29
CA GLY A 28 -3.64 -17.67 -0.26
C GLY A 28 -3.04 -17.62 1.14
N SER A 29 -2.05 -18.49 1.39
CA SER A 29 -1.33 -18.62 2.68
C SER A 29 -0.09 -17.74 2.81
N THR A 30 0.16 -16.84 1.86
CA THR A 30 1.30 -15.91 1.90
C THR A 30 0.84 -14.55 2.41
N PRO A 31 1.59 -13.88 3.29
CA PRO A 31 1.25 -12.53 3.74
C PRO A 31 1.07 -11.62 2.52
N ASP A 32 -0.08 -10.95 2.43
CA ASP A 32 -0.37 -10.03 1.33
C ASP A 32 0.74 -8.97 1.28
N HIS A 33 1.46 -8.90 0.15
CA HIS A 33 2.41 -7.82 -0.08
C HIS A 33 1.65 -6.52 -0.34
N ALA A 34 2.27 -5.38 0.01
CA ALA A 34 1.71 -4.07 -0.31
C ALA A 34 1.47 -3.99 -1.82
N LEU A 35 0.21 -3.84 -2.21
CA LEU A 35 -0.19 -3.82 -3.62
C LEU A 35 0.18 -2.49 -4.26
N ALA A 36 0.04 -1.40 -3.51
CA ALA A 36 0.35 -0.07 -3.97
C ALA A 36 0.83 0.82 -2.81
N LEU A 37 1.71 1.76 -3.15
CA LEU A 37 2.29 2.73 -2.23
C LEU A 37 1.81 4.14 -2.61
N PHE A 38 1.41 4.92 -1.61
CA PHE A 38 0.87 6.27 -1.77
C PHE A 38 1.53 7.23 -0.79
N ALA A 39 1.72 8.47 -1.23
CA ALA A 39 2.15 9.56 -0.35
C ALA A 39 1.02 10.06 0.56
N ASP A 40 -0.23 9.95 0.10
CA ASP A 40 -1.42 10.48 0.74
C ASP A 40 -2.42 9.37 1.10
N GLU A 41 -2.98 9.47 2.31
CA GLU A 41 -3.95 8.51 2.84
C GLU A 41 -5.26 8.51 2.07
N GLY A 42 -5.76 9.71 1.70
CA GLY A 42 -7.02 9.86 0.98
C GLY A 42 -6.94 9.24 -0.42
N MET A 43 -5.81 9.39 -1.10
CA MET A 43 -5.55 8.68 -2.36
C MET A 43 -5.51 7.17 -2.18
N ALA A 44 -4.79 6.69 -1.16
CA ALA A 44 -4.73 5.26 -0.84
C ALA A 44 -6.12 4.67 -0.56
N MET A 45 -6.94 5.40 0.21
CA MET A 45 -8.31 5.00 0.53
C MET A 45 -9.22 4.98 -0.70
N ARG A 46 -9.14 6.01 -1.56
CA ARG A 46 -9.96 6.07 -2.79
C ARG A 46 -9.57 4.98 -3.78
N TYR A 47 -8.27 4.69 -3.91
CA TYR A 47 -7.79 3.59 -4.75
C TYR A 47 -8.27 2.24 -4.22
N GLY A 48 -8.07 1.99 -2.92
CA GLY A 48 -8.53 0.77 -2.26
C GLY A 48 -10.03 0.58 -2.38
N ALA A 49 -10.83 1.60 -2.06
CA ALA A 49 -12.29 1.54 -2.16
C ALA A 49 -12.81 1.36 -3.59
N GLY A 50 -12.08 1.89 -4.59
CA GLY A 50 -12.43 1.73 -6.00
C GLY A 50 -12.19 0.32 -6.55
N MET A 51 -11.18 -0.39 -6.02
CA MET A 51 -10.87 -1.77 -6.44
C MET A 51 -11.54 -2.82 -5.54
N TRP A 52 -11.55 -2.60 -4.23
CA TRP A 52 -12.12 -3.48 -3.22
C TRP A 52 -12.97 -2.66 -2.26
N PRO A 53 -14.28 -2.57 -2.44
CA PRO A 53 -15.11 -1.70 -1.59
C PRO A 53 -15.12 -2.11 -0.10
N THR A 54 -14.77 -3.36 0.24
CA THR A 54 -14.88 -3.90 1.61
C THR A 54 -13.66 -4.67 2.10
N THR A 55 -12.67 -4.93 1.25
CA THR A 55 -11.57 -5.88 1.51
C THR A 55 -10.19 -5.30 1.23
N PHE A 56 -9.99 -4.01 1.53
CA PHE A 56 -8.67 -3.36 1.51
C PHE A 56 -8.30 -2.82 2.89
N GLN A 57 -7.01 -2.65 3.11
CA GLN A 57 -6.48 -1.94 4.27
C GLN A 57 -5.41 -0.95 3.83
N VAL A 58 -5.48 0.26 4.37
CA VAL A 58 -4.43 1.27 4.24
C VAL A 58 -3.60 1.26 5.52
N VAL A 59 -2.28 1.13 5.39
CA VAL A 59 -1.35 1.08 6.51
C VAL A 59 -0.36 2.23 6.39
N ASP A 60 -0.16 2.97 7.47
CA ASP A 60 0.89 3.99 7.59
C ASP A 60 2.24 3.32 7.89
N LEU A 61 3.15 3.35 6.92
CA LEU A 61 4.49 2.75 7.00
C LEU A 61 5.42 3.47 7.98
N HIS A 62 5.13 4.73 8.33
CA HIS A 62 5.92 5.50 9.28
C HIS A 62 5.50 5.24 10.72
N ALA A 63 4.22 4.96 10.98
CA ALA A 63 3.68 4.58 12.28
C ALA A 63 4.07 3.14 12.66
N VAL A 64 4.17 2.23 11.68
CA VAL A 64 4.58 0.84 11.92
C VAL A 64 6.04 0.73 12.40
N ARG A 65 6.89 1.75 12.18
CA ARG A 65 8.30 1.74 12.60
C ARG A 65 8.52 2.03 14.09
N GLU A 66 7.47 2.23 14.88
CA GLU A 66 7.57 2.41 16.34
C GLU A 66 7.42 1.12 17.16
N VAL A 67 7.44 -0.06 16.53
CA VAL A 67 7.49 -1.35 17.25
C VAL A 67 8.70 -2.18 16.80
N GLY A 68 9.79 -2.02 17.53
CA GLY A 68 10.95 -2.91 17.56
C GLY A 68 11.85 -2.51 18.73
N PRO A 69 12.29 -3.47 19.57
CA PRO A 69 12.65 -3.31 21.00
C PRO A 69 13.88 -2.44 21.29
#